data_AF-A0A8C2ACW5-F1
#
_entry.id   AF-A0A8C2ACW5-F1
#
_cell.length_a   1.000
_cell.length_b   1.000
_cell.length_c   1.000
_cell.angle_alpha   90.00
_cell.angle_beta   90.00
_cell.angle_gamma   90.00
#
_symmetry.space_group_name_H-M   'P 1'
#
loop_
_entity.id
_entity.type
_entity.pdbx_description
1 polymer ?
#
loop_
_entity_poly.entity_id
_entity_poly.type
_entity_poly.pdbx_seq_one_letter_code
_entity_poly.pdbx_strand_id
1 'polypeptide(L)'
;IMKTMLVALVLVLVLNYGEICTETLGGTRCTQTQETCGFGKDACIVARFNFPPFMGFRRCSSMTECLILSSNTAMKVKCCHFDLCNNMVII
;
A
#
# COMPACT_ATOMS: atom_id res chain seq x y z
N ILE A 1 -31.82 -19.50 5.31
CA ILE A 1 -32.04 -18.13 4.81
C ILE A 1 -31.33 -17.09 5.69
N MET A 2 -31.63 -16.94 6.98
CA MET A 2 -30.95 -15.94 7.82
C MET A 2 -29.43 -16.20 7.99
N LYS A 3 -29.05 -17.47 8.16
CA LYS A 3 -27.64 -17.89 8.23
C LYS A 3 -26.86 -17.65 6.93
N THR A 4 -27.49 -17.85 5.77
CA THR A 4 -26.84 -17.65 4.46
C THR A 4 -26.63 -16.18 4.14
N MET A 5 -27.56 -15.32 4.55
CA MET A 5 -27.42 -13.85 4.44
C MET A 5 -26.29 -13.33 5.34
N LEU A 6 -26.17 -13.85 6.57
CA LEU A 6 -25.08 -13.52 7.48
C LEU A 6 -23.71 -13.91 6.92
N VAL A 7 -23.57 -15.11 6.36
CA VAL A 7 -22.31 -15.57 5.75
C VAL A 7 -21.93 -14.70 4.56
N ALA A 8 -22.88 -14.38 3.69
CA ALA A 8 -22.63 -13.50 2.54
C ALA A 8 -22.18 -12.09 2.99
N LEU A 9 -22.81 -11.53 4.04
CA LEU A 9 -22.44 -10.23 4.58
C LEU A 9 -21.03 -10.24 5.19
N VAL A 10 -20.69 -11.26 5.97
CA VAL A 10 -19.35 -11.42 6.54
C VAL A 10 -18.31 -11.56 5.44
N LEU A 11 -18.60 -12.30 4.37
CA LEU A 11 -17.70 -12.47 3.24
C LEU A 11 -17.45 -11.12 2.53
N VAL A 12 -18.50 -10.32 2.29
CA VAL A 12 -18.37 -8.98 1.71
C VAL A 12 -17.53 -8.05 2.60
N LEU A 13 -17.71 -8.11 3.92
CA LEU A 13 -16.93 -7.29 4.86
C LEU A 13 -15.44 -7.68 4.87
N VAL A 14 -15.14 -8.97 4.87
CA VAL A 14 -13.76 -9.48 4.84
C VAL A 14 -13.07 -9.13 3.52
N LEU A 15 -13.80 -9.15 2.40
CA LEU A 15 -13.26 -8.82 1.08
C LEU A 15 -12.99 -7.32 0.87
N ASN A 16 -13.69 -6.46 1.62
CA ASN A 16 -13.52 -5.00 1.55
C ASN A 16 -12.70 -4.43 2.74
N TYR A 17 -12.09 -5.29 3.54
CA TYR A 17 -11.20 -4.88 4.61
C TYR A 17 -9.81 -4.60 4.03
N GLY A 18 -9.40 -3.34 4.04
CA GLY A 18 -8.10 -2.90 3.57
C GLY A 18 -7.89 -1.43 3.89
N GLU A 19 -6.63 -1.05 4.08
CA GLU A 19 -6.28 0.36 4.23
C GLU A 19 -6.41 1.07 2.89
N ILE A 20 -6.74 2.36 2.91
CA ILE A 20 -6.69 3.19 1.70
C ILE A 20 -5.26 3.73 1.59
N CYS A 21 -4.53 3.35 0.54
CA CYS A 21 -3.18 3.87 0.30
C CYS A 21 -3.13 4.75 -0.94
N THR A 22 -2.16 5.65 -0.96
CA THR A 22 -1.79 6.33 -2.20
C THR A 22 -0.96 5.40 -3.07
N GLU A 23 -1.37 5.24 -4.32
CA GLU A 23 -0.72 4.44 -5.35
C GLU A 23 -0.07 5.35 -6.38
N THR A 24 1.12 4.99 -6.85
CA THR A 24 1.74 5.64 -8.00
C THR A 24 1.56 4.78 -9.25
N LEU A 25 0.69 5.21 -10.15
CA LEU A 25 0.44 4.54 -11.43
C LEU A 25 1.39 5.10 -12.51
N GLY A 26 2.31 4.25 -12.99
CA GLY A 26 2.94 4.35 -14.31
C GLY A 26 4.06 5.38 -14.55
N GLY A 27 5.08 4.94 -15.29
CA GLY A 27 5.87 5.73 -16.27
C GLY A 27 6.51 7.06 -15.83
N THR A 28 6.88 7.89 -16.81
CA THR A 28 7.55 9.19 -16.64
C THR A 28 6.70 10.28 -15.99
N ARG A 29 5.41 10.02 -15.73
CA ARG A 29 4.48 10.93 -15.05
C ARG A 29 3.79 10.17 -13.91
N CYS A 30 4.33 10.25 -12.70
CA CYS A 30 3.75 9.63 -11.52
C CYS A 30 2.37 10.25 -11.23
N THR A 31 1.31 9.58 -11.70
CA THR A 31 -0.05 9.93 -11.30
C THR A 31 -0.34 9.26 -9.96
N GLN A 32 -0.80 10.05 -8.99
CA GLN A 32 -1.17 9.53 -7.67
C GLN A 32 -2.67 9.23 -7.65
N THR A 33 -3.02 7.98 -7.35
CA THR A 33 -4.39 7.54 -7.09
C THR A 33 -4.53 7.10 -5.65
N GLN A 34 -5.76 7.05 -5.14
CA GLN A 34 -6.06 6.45 -3.84
C GLN A 34 -6.80 5.15 -4.10
N GLU A 35 -6.31 4.06 -3.55
CA GLU A 35 -6.90 2.73 -3.74
C GLU A 35 -7.04 2.03 -2.40
N THR A 36 -8.18 1.36 -2.20
CA THR A 36 -8.34 0.43 -1.08
C THR A 36 -7.47 -0.79 -1.35
N CYS A 37 -6.59 -1.12 -0.42
CA CYS A 37 -5.70 -2.25 -0.55
C CYS A 37 -6.46 -3.57 -0.64
N GLY A 38 -5.99 -4.42 -1.56
CA GLY A 38 -6.56 -5.75 -1.76
C GLY A 38 -6.24 -6.72 -0.63
N PHE A 39 -6.80 -7.92 -0.73
CA PHE A 39 -6.60 -8.99 0.26
C PHE A 39 -5.12 -9.27 0.54
N GLY A 40 -4.76 -9.36 1.82
CA GLY A 40 -3.39 -9.62 2.27
C GLY A 40 -2.42 -8.44 2.12
N LYS A 41 -2.93 -7.25 1.80
CA LYS A 41 -2.17 -5.99 1.74
C LYS A 41 -2.65 -5.08 2.88
N ASP A 42 -1.95 -5.18 4.01
CA ASP A 42 -2.28 -4.54 5.28
C ASP A 42 -1.35 -3.36 5.64
N ALA A 43 -0.59 -2.86 4.66
CA ALA A 43 0.32 -1.74 4.86
C ALA A 43 0.46 -0.87 3.61
N CYS A 44 0.72 0.42 3.80
CA CYS A 44 1.17 1.32 2.75
C CYS A 44 2.70 1.45 2.73
N ILE A 45 3.26 1.48 1.53
CA ILE A 45 4.67 1.78 1.25
C ILE A 45 4.78 3.16 0.64
N VAL A 46 5.79 3.92 1.07
CA VAL A 46 6.42 4.96 0.26
C VAL A 46 7.92 4.68 0.20
N ALA A 47 8.50 4.73 -1.00
CA ALA A 47 9.89 4.41 -1.23
C ALA A 47 10.54 5.38 -2.22
N ARG A 48 11.85 5.56 -2.09
CA ARG A 48 12.68 6.40 -2.98
C ARG A 48 14.06 5.77 -3.16
N PHE A 49 14.55 5.72 -4.40
CA PHE A 49 15.91 5.25 -4.69
C PHE A 49 16.97 6.22 -4.17
N ASN A 50 18.07 5.69 -3.64
CA ASN A 50 19.20 6.46 -3.12
C ASN A 50 20.21 6.90 -4.20
N PHE A 51 19.92 6.63 -5.46
CA PHE A 51 20.78 6.92 -6.62
C PHE A 51 19.96 7.54 -7.75
N PRO A 52 20.59 8.31 -8.66
CA PRO A 52 19.92 8.90 -9.81
C PRO A 52 19.16 7.85 -10.64
N PRO A 53 17.91 8.13 -11.08
CA PRO A 53 17.24 9.43 -11.07
C PRO A 53 16.49 9.76 -9.77
N PHE A 54 16.73 9.05 -8.66
CA PHE A 54 16.06 9.22 -7.37
C PHE A 54 14.54 9.06 -7.44
N MET A 55 14.07 8.20 -8.36
CA MET A 55 12.66 7.89 -8.54
C MET A 55 12.07 7.34 -7.24
N GLY A 56 10.78 7.57 -7.04
CA GLY A 56 10.06 7.02 -5.90
C GLY A 56 8.75 6.39 -6.34
N PHE A 57 8.19 5.57 -5.47
CA PHE A 57 6.89 4.95 -5.68
C PHE A 57 6.12 4.87 -4.36
N ARG A 58 4.81 4.72 -4.49
CA ARG A 58 3.89 4.46 -3.39
C ARG A 58 2.96 3.32 -3.79
N ARG A 59 2.69 2.40 -2.86
CA ARG A 59 1.77 1.29 -3.10
C ARG A 59 1.28 0.61 -1.84
N CYS A 60 0.21 -0.16 -1.97
CA CYS A 60 -0.24 -1.22 -1.10
C CYS A 60 0.78 -2.38 -1.06
N SER A 61 0.97 -2.94 0.12
CA SER A 61 1.86 -4.07 0.38
C SER A 61 1.39 -4.83 1.61
N SER A 62 1.95 -6.02 1.84
CA SER A 62 1.94 -6.56 3.20
C SER A 62 3.00 -5.87 4.05
N MET A 63 2.80 -5.81 5.37
CA MET A 63 3.80 -5.29 6.30
C MET A 63 5.12 -6.05 6.17
N THR A 64 5.08 -7.38 6.06
CA THR A 64 6.27 -8.22 5.87
C THR A 64 7.07 -7.82 4.62
N GLU A 65 6.40 -7.67 3.48
CA GLU A 65 7.04 -7.25 2.24
C GLU A 65 7.64 -5.84 2.37
N CYS A 66 6.95 -4.93 3.08
CA CYS A 66 7.47 -3.60 3.34
C CYS A 66 8.74 -3.62 4.20
N LEU A 67 8.75 -4.42 5.27
CA LEU A 67 9.90 -4.56 6.16
C LEU A 67 11.11 -5.17 5.43
N ILE A 68 10.89 -6.19 4.61
CA ILE A 68 11.94 -6.76 3.74
C ILE A 68 12.49 -5.67 2.83
N LEU A 69 11.63 -4.90 2.16
CA LEU A 69 12.07 -3.82 1.28
C LEU A 69 12.82 -2.72 2.04
N SER A 70 12.42 -2.42 3.27
CA SER A 70 13.07 -1.39 4.12
C SER A 70 14.49 -1.76 4.55
N SER A 71 14.85 -3.04 4.49
CA SER A 71 16.22 -3.49 4.73
C SER A 71 17.17 -3.24 3.56
N ASN A 72 16.64 -2.87 2.39
CA ASN A 72 17.44 -2.64 1.19
C ASN A 72 18.12 -1.26 1.22
N THR A 73 19.46 -1.24 1.13
CA THR A 73 20.26 0.00 1.15
C THR A 73 20.14 0.84 -0.14
N ALA A 74 19.64 0.25 -1.22
CA ALA A 74 19.42 0.92 -2.50
C ALA A 74 18.27 1.94 -2.44
N MET A 75 17.41 1.88 -1.42
CA MET A 75 16.22 2.72 -1.28
C MET A 75 16.01 3.20 0.16
N LYS A 76 15.41 4.37 0.34
CA LYS A 76 14.74 4.73 1.60
C LYS A 76 13.28 4.31 1.50
N VAL A 77 12.79 3.60 2.50
CA VAL A 77 11.45 3.03 2.53
C VAL A 77 10.80 3.36 3.87
N LYS A 78 9.52 3.72 3.85
CA LYS A 78 8.69 3.86 5.05
C LYS A 78 7.45 2.99 4.91
N CYS A 79 7.19 2.24 5.98
CA CYS A 79 6.02 1.40 6.16
C CYS A 79 5.06 2.09 7.14
N CYS A 80 3.76 1.98 6.90
CA CYS A 80 2.74 2.45 7.82
C CYS A 80 1.44 1.65 7.64
N HIS A 81 0.60 1.65 8.67
CA HIS A 81 -0.65 0.87 8.75
C HIS A 81 -1.82 1.77 9.18
N PHE A 82 -2.19 2.71 8.32
CA PHE A 82 -3.43 3.48 8.44
C PHE A 82 -3.73 4.22 7.13
N ASP A 83 -4.98 4.63 6.95
CA ASP A 83 -5.42 5.29 5.72
C ASP A 83 -4.54 6.51 5.35
N LEU A 84 -4.07 6.50 4.10
CA LEU A 84 -3.31 7.53 3.41
C LEU A 84 -1.98 7.90 4.07
N CYS A 85 -1.45 7.03 4.92
CA CYS A 85 -0.24 7.27 5.71
C CYS A 85 1.03 7.47 4.87
N ASN A 86 1.02 7.02 3.60
CA ASN A 86 2.15 7.09 2.67
C ASN A 86 2.16 8.34 1.77
N ASN A 87 1.31 9.34 2.05
CA ASN A 87 1.29 10.61 1.29
C ASN A 87 2.54 11.47 1.45
N MET A 88 3.32 11.29 2.52
CA MET A 88 4.53 12.08 2.74
C MET A 88 5.65 11.73 1.75
N VAL A 89 6.42 12.74 1.32
CA VAL A 89 7.62 12.55 0.49
C VAL A 89 8.79 12.16 1.39
N ILE A 90 9.54 11.13 1.01
CA ILE A 90 10.81 10.77 1.65
C ILE A 90 11.94 11.58 0.99
N ILE A 91 12.67 12.36 1.79
CA ILE A 91 13.85 13.14 1.39
C ILE A 91 15.12 12.31 1.64
#